data_AF-A0A1U8MQ21-F1
#
_entry.id   AF-A0A1U8MQ21-F1
#
_cell.length_a   1.000
_cell.length_b   1.000
_cell.length_c   1.000
_cell.angle_alpha   90.00
_cell.angle_beta   90.00
_cell.angle_gamma   90.00
#
_symmetry.space_group_name_H-M   'P 1'
#
loop_
_entity.id
_entity.type
_entity.pdbx_description
1 polymer ?
#
loop_
_entity_poly.entity_id
_entity_poly.type
_entity_poly.pdbx_seq_one_letter_code
_entity_poly.pdbx_strand_id
1 'polypeptide(L)'
;MNVFSEIQTWVHQSFDTIRSLGTPEFPEATQSFPIITDANSKRLFTGLVLTKNMEFVDDLLTFEELGKHLKYQGCHIANLSSPDFTAKNGVGGCLRSLLRQFLMSSLDPADISILASWYREENCNNPVVVIIDDIERCCGSVLSDFILMLSEWVIKIPVILIMGVATTLDAPRNILPSNALRCLCPFEFTLGTPAERMDAVVEAVLVKPCSGFIIGHKVAVFMRNYFVSQDGTLTSFIRALKIACTQHFYTEPLSVILLEFASEEDNLVLEIERYGLSPEVIWKHVFELPSCQRVRLNKPTSESLAHAFSELKRLQNQWRAVVLCLYVTGKGEKVRLLDLFCEAIDPESYNQGEFDTNMKAEKDPVLSSSRIKGHFICKAVRLVRDLSTAQLGNLLKIWENLTVDIPEINGKVKELLPLLNAEDGKSSKKDLTVTPRRHTSRIQLNIEKDSKSLSDKATNLIECMVRDYMHPTECIPFHEIFCFKDADKLRLALIGDPRRRIQVDLLEFQKLLCCRCCTSSSNALLPSMHDTSIMYKLAQEHGDLINLHDWYQSFKSIVLCPNSKRKPRQSPLPKKRKGIKEAESQSEASIQARFCRAVTELQITGLLRMPSKRRPDFAQRVAFGL
;
A
#
# COMPACT_ATOMS: atom_id res chain seq x y z
N MET A 1 9.98 -20.67 -2.22
CA MET A 1 9.98 -21.38 -0.92
C MET A 1 9.35 -20.45 0.10
N ASN A 2 8.46 -20.94 0.95
CA ASN A 2 7.75 -20.12 1.94
C ASN A 2 8.63 -19.98 3.19
N VAL A 3 9.04 -18.76 3.56
CA VAL A 3 9.91 -18.50 4.72
C VAL A 3 9.32 -19.11 6.01
N PHE A 4 7.99 -19.18 6.14
CA PHE A 4 7.36 -19.79 7.32
C PHE A 4 7.64 -21.29 7.44
N SER A 5 7.74 -21.99 6.31
CA SER A 5 8.09 -23.42 6.31
C SER A 5 9.55 -23.64 6.73
N GLU A 6 10.45 -22.75 6.33
CA GLU A 6 11.87 -22.78 6.72
C GLU A 6 12.04 -22.52 8.21
N ILE A 7 11.36 -21.48 8.74
CA ILE A 7 11.32 -21.18 10.17
C ILE A 7 10.77 -22.38 10.95
N GLN A 8 9.68 -22.99 10.48
CA GLN A 8 9.09 -24.17 11.12
C GLN A 8 10.09 -25.33 11.20
N THR A 9 10.75 -25.68 10.10
CA THR A 9 11.74 -26.77 10.08
C THR A 9 12.88 -26.46 11.06
N TRP A 10 13.37 -25.23 11.07
CA TRP A 10 14.42 -24.79 12.00
C TRP A 10 13.98 -24.84 13.47
N VAL A 11 12.74 -24.46 13.81
CA VAL A 11 12.20 -24.54 15.18
C VAL A 11 12.21 -25.99 15.69
N HIS A 12 11.78 -26.96 14.87
CA HIS A 12 11.77 -28.37 15.27
C HIS A 12 13.18 -28.93 15.45
N GLN A 13 14.10 -28.64 14.51
CA GLN A 13 15.50 -29.04 14.63
C GLN A 13 16.18 -28.45 15.87
N SER A 14 15.88 -27.19 16.18
CA SER A 14 16.38 -26.52 17.38
C SER A 14 15.83 -27.18 18.64
N PHE A 15 14.54 -27.50 18.67
CA PHE A 15 13.90 -28.21 19.77
C PHE A 15 14.51 -29.60 20.03
N ASP A 16 14.71 -30.39 18.99
CA ASP A 16 15.35 -31.71 19.10
C ASP A 16 16.78 -31.59 19.64
N THR A 17 17.50 -30.54 19.23
CA THR A 17 18.84 -30.24 19.73
C THR A 17 18.81 -29.87 21.22
N ILE A 18 17.87 -29.02 21.65
CA ILE A 18 17.70 -28.69 23.08
C ILE A 18 17.39 -29.95 23.89
N ARG A 19 16.48 -30.80 23.41
CA ARG A 19 16.15 -32.07 24.09
C ARG A 19 17.36 -33.01 24.20
N SER A 20 18.22 -33.04 23.19
CA SER A 20 19.44 -33.86 23.21
C SER A 20 20.49 -33.38 24.22
N LEU A 21 20.47 -32.09 24.58
CA LEU A 21 21.40 -31.49 25.55
C LEU A 21 21.03 -31.80 27.01
N GLY A 22 19.83 -32.32 27.26
CA GLY A 22 19.42 -32.84 28.55
C GLY A 22 17.94 -32.61 28.84
N THR A 23 17.19 -33.69 29.07
CA THR A 23 15.86 -33.63 29.68
C THR A 23 16.02 -33.81 31.20
N PRO A 24 15.53 -32.88 32.03
CA PRO A 24 15.75 -32.94 33.46
C PRO A 24 15.02 -34.11 34.13
N GLU A 25 15.68 -34.78 35.07
CA GLU A 25 15.08 -35.84 35.88
C GLU A 25 13.94 -35.29 36.77
N PHE A 26 13.02 -36.16 37.21
CA PHE A 26 11.80 -35.77 37.93
C PHE A 26 12.03 -34.81 39.13
N PRO A 27 13.03 -35.00 40.02
CA PRO A 27 13.24 -34.12 41.16
C PRO A 27 13.92 -32.78 40.82
N GLU A 28 14.69 -32.69 39.73
CA GLU A 28 15.40 -31.46 39.36
C GLU A 28 14.48 -30.46 38.67
N ALA A 29 13.49 -30.95 37.91
CA ALA A 29 12.56 -30.09 37.19
C ALA A 29 11.31 -29.67 37.97
N THR A 30 11.06 -30.19 39.18
CA THR A 30 10.05 -29.63 40.11
C THR A 30 10.60 -28.53 41.04
N GLN A 31 11.92 -28.31 41.06
CA GLN A 31 12.51 -27.24 41.86
C GLN A 31 12.17 -25.85 41.30
N SER A 32 11.95 -24.89 42.18
CA SER A 32 11.67 -23.48 41.86
C SER A 32 12.86 -22.69 41.29
N PHE A 33 14.02 -23.34 41.10
CA PHE A 33 15.25 -22.69 40.65
C PHE A 33 15.80 -23.32 39.36
N PRO A 34 16.56 -22.56 38.55
CA PRO A 34 17.27 -23.07 37.36
C PRO A 34 18.17 -24.27 37.65
N ILE A 35 18.45 -25.09 36.63
CA ILE A 35 19.43 -26.18 36.73
C ILE A 35 20.83 -25.61 36.49
N ILE A 36 21.74 -25.87 37.41
CA ILE A 36 23.15 -25.46 37.28
C ILE A 36 23.77 -26.32 36.18
N THR A 37 24.03 -25.72 35.02
CA THR A 37 24.65 -26.38 33.87
C THR A 37 25.77 -25.54 33.28
N ASP A 38 26.58 -26.18 32.43
CA ASP A 38 27.76 -25.57 31.84
C ASP A 38 27.41 -24.37 30.94
N ALA A 39 28.34 -23.43 30.76
CA ALA A 39 28.04 -22.17 30.06
C ALA A 39 27.56 -22.35 28.61
N ASN A 40 27.87 -23.50 27.99
CA ASN A 40 27.45 -23.83 26.63
C ASN A 40 26.01 -24.36 26.52
N SER A 41 25.43 -24.92 27.58
CA SER A 41 24.04 -25.41 27.58
C SER A 41 23.00 -24.32 27.87
N LYS A 42 23.44 -23.10 28.18
CA LYS A 42 22.58 -21.93 28.45
C LYS A 42 22.28 -21.08 27.20
N ARG A 43 22.56 -21.58 25.99
CA ARG A 43 22.32 -20.82 24.75
C ARG A 43 20.88 -20.98 24.29
N LEU A 44 20.23 -19.86 23.97
CA LEU A 44 18.89 -19.78 23.40
C LEU A 44 18.98 -19.78 21.88
N PHE A 45 18.35 -20.74 21.23
CA PHE A 45 18.16 -20.72 19.79
C PHE A 45 17.30 -19.52 19.41
N THR A 46 17.82 -18.67 18.52
CA THR A 46 17.24 -17.36 18.21
C THR A 46 17.13 -17.17 16.69
N GLY A 47 15.92 -17.09 16.17
CA GLY A 47 15.65 -16.78 14.77
C GLY A 47 15.56 -15.26 14.58
N LEU A 48 16.53 -14.67 13.89
CA LEU A 48 16.50 -13.26 13.52
C LEU A 48 15.77 -13.10 12.19
N VAL A 49 14.57 -12.52 12.21
CA VAL A 49 13.73 -12.32 11.02
C VAL A 49 13.91 -10.89 10.53
N LEU A 50 14.67 -10.72 9.46
CA LEU A 50 14.88 -9.42 8.82
C LEU A 50 13.65 -9.05 7.98
N THR A 51 12.88 -8.07 8.44
CA THR A 51 11.63 -7.66 7.78
C THR A 51 11.85 -6.71 6.61
N LYS A 52 12.95 -5.94 6.63
CA LYS A 52 13.34 -4.94 5.63
C LYS A 52 12.30 -3.82 5.45
N ASN A 53 11.39 -3.65 6.39
CA ASN A 53 10.38 -2.60 6.36
C ASN A 53 10.83 -1.44 7.24
N MET A 54 10.66 -0.22 6.76
CA MET A 54 10.79 0.96 7.63
C MET A 54 9.60 1.07 8.59
N GLU A 55 8.42 0.60 8.14
CA GLU A 55 7.18 0.64 8.90
C GLU A 55 6.77 -0.75 9.39
N PHE A 56 6.48 -0.82 10.69
CA PHE A 56 6.19 -2.06 11.43
C PHE A 56 4.76 -2.60 11.25
N VAL A 57 3.85 -1.85 10.63
CA VAL A 57 2.42 -2.20 10.58
C VAL A 57 2.19 -3.53 9.85
N ASP A 58 2.90 -3.74 8.74
CA ASP A 58 2.81 -4.99 7.98
C ASP A 58 3.53 -6.15 8.70
N ASP A 59 4.52 -5.84 9.54
CA ASP A 59 5.30 -6.83 10.30
C ASP A 59 4.46 -7.44 11.41
N LEU A 60 3.65 -6.64 12.10
CA LEU A 60 2.72 -7.12 13.13
C LEU A 60 1.82 -8.24 12.60
N LEU A 61 1.20 -8.02 11.43
CA LEU A 61 0.34 -9.03 10.80
C LEU A 61 1.15 -10.26 10.38
N THR A 62 2.37 -10.05 9.87
CA THR A 62 3.26 -11.14 9.45
C THR A 62 3.64 -12.03 10.64
N PHE A 63 4.00 -11.45 11.79
CA PHE A 63 4.32 -12.20 13.01
C PHE A 63 3.09 -12.84 13.65
N GLU A 64 1.91 -12.22 13.54
CA GLU A 64 0.67 -12.85 13.97
C GLU A 64 0.34 -14.10 13.14
N GLU A 65 0.48 -14.02 11.81
CA GLU A 65 0.29 -15.16 10.91
C GLU A 65 1.35 -16.24 11.12
N LEU A 66 2.62 -15.87 11.33
CA LEU A 66 3.68 -16.81 11.69
C LEU A 66 3.35 -17.55 13.00
N GLY A 67 2.87 -16.82 14.00
CA GLY A 67 2.41 -17.39 15.26
C GLY A 67 1.25 -18.36 15.06
N LYS A 68 0.25 -18.02 14.23
CA LYS A 68 -0.85 -18.94 13.90
C LYS A 68 -0.36 -20.20 13.17
N HIS A 69 0.55 -20.04 12.21
CA HIS A 69 1.14 -21.13 11.44
C HIS A 69 1.87 -22.13 12.34
N LEU A 70 2.76 -21.63 13.20
CA LEU A 70 3.51 -22.49 14.13
C LEU A 70 2.58 -23.14 15.18
N LYS A 71 1.51 -22.45 15.60
CA LYS A 71 0.53 -23.00 16.56
C LYS A 71 -0.24 -24.19 15.96
N TYR A 72 -0.63 -24.09 14.69
CA TYR A 72 -1.27 -25.18 13.96
C TYR A 72 -0.38 -26.43 13.84
N GLN A 73 0.94 -26.23 13.87
CA GLN A 73 1.95 -27.28 13.79
C GLN A 73 2.35 -27.84 15.18
N GLY A 74 1.62 -27.48 16.24
CA GLY A 74 1.81 -28.02 17.58
C GLY A 74 2.81 -27.25 18.47
N CYS A 75 3.27 -26.05 18.07
CA CYS A 75 4.14 -25.23 18.93
C CYS A 75 3.32 -24.42 19.95
N HIS A 76 3.85 -24.21 21.15
CA HIS A 76 3.30 -23.27 22.12
C HIS A 76 3.88 -21.89 21.86
N ILE A 77 3.04 -20.89 21.56
CA ILE A 77 3.51 -19.57 21.12
C ILE A 77 3.00 -18.46 22.01
N ALA A 78 3.90 -17.52 22.32
CA ALA A 78 3.56 -16.23 22.87
C ALA A 78 4.16 -15.11 22.00
N ASN A 79 3.30 -14.15 21.64
CA ASN A 79 3.70 -12.96 20.88
C ASN A 79 3.86 -11.79 21.85
N LEU A 80 5.07 -11.29 21.98
CA LEU A 80 5.41 -10.13 22.78
C LEU A 80 5.67 -8.93 21.87
N SER A 81 5.21 -7.77 22.32
CA SER A 81 5.28 -6.52 21.59
C SER A 81 6.10 -5.47 22.35
N SER A 82 6.54 -4.41 21.66
CA SER A 82 7.27 -3.30 22.30
C SER A 82 6.68 -2.77 23.64
N PRO A 83 5.35 -2.61 23.86
CA PRO A 83 4.81 -2.17 25.15
C PRO A 83 5.04 -3.18 26.30
N ASP A 84 5.24 -4.46 26.00
CA ASP A 84 5.59 -5.47 27.01
C ASP A 84 7.01 -5.25 27.57
N PHE A 85 7.90 -4.59 26.81
CA PHE A 85 9.30 -4.31 27.16
C PHE A 85 9.53 -2.86 27.62
N THR A 86 8.66 -2.36 28.49
CA THR A 86 8.78 -0.99 29.03
C THR A 86 9.57 -0.94 30.33
N ALA A 87 10.42 0.08 30.50
CA ALA A 87 11.20 0.29 31.73
C ALA A 87 10.33 0.41 32.99
N LYS A 88 9.08 0.89 32.86
CA LYS A 88 8.12 1.01 33.97
C LYS A 88 7.71 -0.35 34.54
N ASN A 89 7.57 -1.36 33.69
CA ASN A 89 7.07 -2.68 34.09
C ASN A 89 8.20 -3.68 34.36
N GLY A 90 9.41 -3.39 33.87
CA GLY A 90 10.57 -4.29 33.94
C GLY A 90 10.28 -5.66 33.32
N VAL A 91 11.10 -6.66 33.69
CA VAL A 91 10.93 -8.05 33.22
C VAL A 91 9.60 -8.67 33.65
N GLY A 92 9.05 -8.22 34.79
CA GLY A 92 7.76 -8.66 35.28
C GLY A 92 6.59 -8.31 34.35
N GLY A 93 6.71 -7.26 33.51
CA GLY A 93 5.75 -6.97 32.45
C GLY A 93 5.72 -8.05 31.37
N CYS A 94 6.89 -8.41 30.85
CA CYS A 94 7.06 -9.45 29.84
C CYS A 94 6.56 -10.81 30.35
N LEU A 95 6.95 -11.18 31.58
CA LEU A 95 6.53 -12.43 32.22
C LEU A 95 5.02 -12.50 32.42
N ARG A 96 4.37 -11.42 32.88
CA ARG A 96 2.90 -11.38 32.97
C ARG A 96 2.23 -11.60 31.62
N SER A 97 2.79 -11.01 30.56
CA SER A 97 2.27 -11.18 29.20
C SER A 97 2.43 -12.62 28.71
N LEU A 98 3.59 -13.26 28.94
CA LEU A 98 3.82 -14.68 28.65
C LEU A 98 2.84 -15.59 29.42
N LEU A 99 2.76 -15.43 30.73
CA LEU A 99 1.90 -16.26 31.59
C LEU A 99 0.44 -16.10 31.19
N ARG A 100 -0.02 -14.88 30.89
CA ARG A 100 -1.38 -14.63 30.40
C ARG A 100 -1.65 -15.37 29.08
N GLN A 101 -0.68 -15.42 28.17
CA GLN A 101 -0.86 -16.07 26.87
C GLN A 101 -0.85 -17.60 26.96
N PHE A 102 -0.02 -18.18 27.84
CA PHE A 102 0.06 -19.64 28.01
C PHE A 102 -0.99 -20.21 28.97
N LEU A 103 -1.23 -19.55 30.11
CA LEU A 103 -2.12 -20.04 31.18
C LEU A 103 -3.53 -19.45 31.10
N MET A 104 -3.79 -18.53 30.16
CA MET A 104 -5.08 -17.86 29.96
C MET A 104 -5.67 -17.22 31.24
N SER A 105 -4.81 -16.86 32.20
CA SER A 105 -5.19 -16.31 33.51
C SER A 105 -4.24 -15.16 33.89
N SER A 106 -4.77 -14.15 34.59
CA SER A 106 -3.96 -13.06 35.14
C SER A 106 -3.46 -13.46 36.53
N LEU A 107 -2.16 -13.74 36.65
CA LEU A 107 -1.52 -14.08 37.92
C LEU A 107 -0.79 -12.85 38.48
N ASP A 108 -1.04 -12.54 39.75
CA ASP A 108 -0.41 -11.42 40.47
C ASP A 108 1.09 -11.66 40.75
N PRO A 109 1.58 -12.87 41.09
CA PRO A 109 3.01 -13.15 41.05
C PRO A 109 3.42 -13.62 39.65
N ALA A 110 4.18 -12.80 38.93
CA ALA A 110 4.83 -13.22 37.70
C ALA A 110 6.16 -13.89 38.00
N ASP A 111 6.12 -15.21 38.06
CA ASP A 111 7.29 -16.07 38.23
C ASP A 111 7.35 -17.09 37.09
N ILE A 112 8.55 -17.27 36.52
CA ILE A 112 8.82 -18.26 35.48
C ILE A 112 8.72 -19.70 36.02
N SER A 113 8.84 -19.91 37.33
CA SER A 113 8.61 -21.23 37.95
C SER A 113 7.20 -21.78 37.64
N ILE A 114 6.20 -20.91 37.52
CA ILE A 114 4.82 -21.27 37.15
C ILE A 114 4.79 -21.80 35.70
N LEU A 115 5.53 -21.15 34.79
CA LEU A 115 5.65 -21.59 33.40
C LEU A 115 6.35 -22.95 33.31
N ALA A 116 7.35 -23.20 34.14
CA ALA A 116 8.06 -24.48 34.20
C ALA A 116 7.13 -25.62 34.65
N SER A 117 6.32 -25.40 35.68
CA SER A 117 5.33 -26.37 36.14
C SER A 117 4.28 -26.67 35.07
N TRP A 118 3.74 -25.61 34.43
CA TRP A 118 2.77 -25.75 33.34
C TRP A 118 3.31 -26.53 32.13
N TYR A 119 4.58 -26.29 31.77
CA TYR A 119 5.21 -26.99 30.65
C TYR A 119 5.35 -28.49 30.93
N ARG A 120 5.59 -28.86 32.18
CA ARG A 120 5.79 -30.25 32.63
C ARG A 120 4.52 -31.07 32.70
N GLU A 121 3.38 -30.48 33.07
CA GLU A 121 2.14 -31.22 33.34
C GLU A 121 1.52 -31.83 32.07
N GLU A 122 1.43 -31.08 30.97
CA GLU A 122 0.73 -31.56 29.75
C GLU A 122 1.42 -31.22 28.42
N ASN A 123 2.52 -30.45 28.43
CA ASN A 123 3.03 -29.76 27.23
C ASN A 123 4.48 -30.11 26.84
N CYS A 124 5.09 -31.10 27.48
CA CYS A 124 6.53 -31.40 27.43
C CYS A 124 7.07 -31.93 26.08
N ASN A 125 6.19 -32.22 25.12
CA ASN A 125 6.58 -32.74 23.81
C ASN A 125 6.68 -31.68 22.72
N ASN A 126 6.27 -30.44 23.02
CA ASN A 126 6.17 -29.37 22.04
C ASN A 126 7.13 -28.22 22.35
N PRO A 127 7.67 -27.52 21.34
CA PRO A 127 8.53 -26.36 21.56
C PRO A 127 7.76 -25.16 22.12
N VAL A 128 8.40 -24.40 23.01
CA VAL A 128 7.91 -23.10 23.48
C VAL A 128 8.60 -22.00 22.67
N VAL A 129 7.85 -21.31 21.84
CA VAL A 129 8.34 -20.25 20.97
C VAL A 129 7.86 -18.90 21.47
N VAL A 130 8.79 -17.97 21.69
CA VAL A 130 8.46 -16.58 22.03
C VAL A 130 8.84 -15.70 20.85
N ILE A 131 7.83 -15.07 20.25
CA ILE A 131 7.99 -14.15 19.12
C ILE A 131 8.03 -12.73 19.68
N ILE A 132 9.08 -11.98 19.36
CA ILE A 132 9.22 -10.55 19.65
C ILE A 132 9.14 -9.81 18.31
N ASP A 133 8.10 -9.01 18.14
CA ASP A 133 7.75 -8.38 16.86
C ASP A 133 8.80 -7.39 16.32
N ASP A 134 9.33 -6.52 17.19
CA ASP A 134 10.32 -5.50 16.84
C ASP A 134 11.24 -5.21 18.02
N ILE A 135 12.46 -5.73 17.96
CA ILE A 135 13.46 -5.55 19.02
C ILE A 135 13.98 -4.10 19.12
N GLU A 136 13.92 -3.32 18.04
CA GLU A 136 14.49 -1.96 17.99
C GLU A 136 13.66 -0.96 18.80
N ARG A 137 12.38 -1.29 19.03
CA ARG A 137 11.45 -0.50 19.86
C ARG A 137 11.42 -0.91 21.32
N CYS A 138 12.03 -2.04 21.66
CA CYS A 138 12.08 -2.53 23.03
C CYS A 138 13.08 -1.73 23.88
N CYS A 139 12.85 -1.68 25.20
CA CYS A 139 13.87 -1.20 26.12
C CYS A 139 14.99 -2.24 26.23
N GLY A 140 16.18 -1.91 25.70
CA GLY A 140 17.32 -2.85 25.63
C GLY A 140 17.74 -3.45 26.96
N SER A 141 17.64 -2.71 28.07
CA SER A 141 17.95 -3.24 29.41
C SER A 141 16.94 -4.30 29.86
N VAL A 142 15.64 -4.05 29.65
CA VAL A 142 14.58 -5.01 30.01
C VAL A 142 14.65 -6.25 29.13
N LEU A 143 14.89 -6.07 27.82
CA LEU A 143 15.07 -7.17 26.88
C LEU A 143 16.30 -8.02 27.24
N SER A 144 17.41 -7.38 27.62
CA SER A 144 18.62 -8.06 28.09
C SER A 144 18.34 -8.92 29.33
N ASP A 145 17.72 -8.34 30.35
CA ASP A 145 17.41 -9.06 31.59
C ASP A 145 16.43 -10.22 31.34
N PHE A 146 15.49 -10.03 30.42
CA PHE A 146 14.55 -11.07 29.99
C PHE A 146 15.28 -12.24 29.27
N ILE A 147 16.21 -11.95 28.36
CA ILE A 147 17.03 -12.97 27.67
C ILE A 147 17.89 -13.75 28.67
N LEU A 148 18.56 -13.04 29.58
CA LEU A 148 19.38 -13.67 30.62
C LEU A 148 18.54 -14.58 31.50
N MET A 149 17.35 -14.12 31.90
CA MET A 149 16.41 -14.92 32.66
C MET A 149 15.99 -16.19 31.89
N LEU A 150 15.56 -16.08 30.62
CA LEU A 150 15.20 -17.26 29.83
C LEU A 150 16.36 -18.24 29.62
N SER A 151 17.59 -17.73 29.49
CA SER A 151 18.78 -18.55 29.27
C SER A 151 19.09 -19.49 30.43
N GLU A 152 18.76 -19.10 31.66
CA GLU A 152 18.90 -19.94 32.84
C GLU A 152 17.85 -21.06 32.88
N TRP A 153 16.69 -20.87 32.26
CA TRP A 153 15.56 -21.81 32.29
C TRP A 153 15.45 -22.71 31.06
N VAL A 154 16.31 -22.54 30.04
CA VAL A 154 16.21 -23.21 28.73
C VAL A 154 16.18 -24.75 28.80
N ILE A 155 16.78 -25.34 29.84
CA ILE A 155 16.81 -26.80 30.03
C ILE A 155 15.50 -27.32 30.62
N LYS A 156 14.86 -26.55 31.51
CA LYS A 156 13.55 -26.89 32.08
C LYS A 156 12.42 -26.61 31.10
N ILE A 157 12.57 -25.52 30.34
CA ILE A 157 11.61 -25.05 29.35
C ILE A 157 12.39 -24.80 28.07
N PRO A 158 12.21 -25.61 27.02
CA PRO A 158 12.92 -25.47 25.75
C PRO A 158 12.37 -24.26 24.99
N VAL A 159 12.81 -23.07 25.41
CA VAL A 159 12.42 -21.78 24.85
C VAL A 159 13.24 -21.47 23.61
N ILE A 160 12.55 -21.19 22.51
CA ILE A 160 13.12 -20.72 21.25
C ILE A 160 12.64 -19.28 21.03
N LEU A 161 13.55 -18.38 20.71
CA LEU A 161 13.24 -16.97 20.45
C LEU A 161 13.14 -16.72 18.95
N ILE A 162 12.12 -15.98 18.52
CA ILE A 162 12.05 -15.40 17.18
C ILE A 162 11.99 -13.89 17.37
N MET A 163 12.94 -13.17 16.77
CA MET A 163 13.08 -11.73 16.93
C MET A 163 12.94 -11.06 15.56
N GLY A 164 11.97 -10.16 15.43
CA GLY A 164 11.84 -9.29 14.28
C GLY A 164 12.86 -8.16 14.33
N VAL A 165 13.56 -7.97 13.21
CA VAL A 165 14.58 -6.94 13.05
C VAL A 165 14.25 -6.12 11.81
N ALA A 166 14.03 -4.82 11.98
CA ALA A 166 13.59 -3.94 10.91
C ALA A 166 14.75 -3.52 10.00
N THR A 167 15.86 -3.06 10.59
CA THR A 167 16.93 -2.37 9.83
C THR A 167 17.99 -3.32 9.29
N THR A 168 18.75 -3.96 10.18
CA THR A 168 19.94 -4.76 9.85
C THR A 168 20.14 -5.85 10.88
N LEU A 169 20.74 -6.97 10.47
CA LEU A 169 21.00 -8.12 11.35
C LEU A 169 22.00 -7.81 12.48
N ASP A 170 22.71 -6.67 12.41
CA ASP A 170 23.58 -6.18 13.49
C ASP A 170 22.83 -5.34 14.55
N ALA A 171 21.55 -4.99 14.33
CA ALA A 171 20.76 -4.22 15.29
C ALA A 171 20.74 -4.82 16.72
N PRO A 172 20.62 -6.16 16.93
CA PRO A 172 20.74 -6.74 18.26
C PRO A 172 22.06 -6.41 18.97
N ARG A 173 23.17 -6.27 18.23
CA ARG A 173 24.48 -5.93 18.82
C ARG A 173 24.55 -4.51 19.37
N ASN A 174 23.74 -3.61 18.82
CA ASN A 174 23.65 -2.22 19.27
C ASN A 174 22.70 -2.05 20.46
N ILE A 175 21.70 -2.93 20.58
CA ILE A 175 20.66 -2.86 21.61
C ILE A 175 21.04 -3.65 22.86
N LEU A 176 21.66 -4.82 22.68
CA LEU A 176 21.94 -5.77 23.75
C LEU A 176 23.40 -5.70 24.22
N PRO A 177 23.65 -5.77 25.54
CA PRO A 177 24.99 -5.88 26.08
C PRO A 177 25.64 -7.24 25.78
N SER A 178 26.97 -7.32 25.87
CA SER A 178 27.75 -8.50 25.45
C SER A 178 27.42 -9.78 26.24
N ASN A 179 26.97 -9.67 27.48
CA ASN A 179 26.54 -10.82 28.28
C ASN A 179 25.26 -11.45 27.73
N ALA A 180 24.25 -10.66 27.38
CA ALA A 180 23.02 -11.16 26.77
C ALA A 180 23.26 -11.74 25.37
N LEU A 181 24.11 -11.09 24.56
CA LEU A 181 24.47 -11.59 23.21
C LEU A 181 25.13 -12.97 23.25
N ARG A 182 25.94 -13.26 24.28
CA ARG A 182 26.60 -14.57 24.44
C ARG A 182 25.60 -15.70 24.72
N CYS A 183 24.41 -15.38 25.23
CA CYS A 183 23.35 -16.34 25.47
C CYS A 183 22.54 -16.65 24.20
N LEU A 184 22.72 -15.91 23.09
CA LEU A 184 21.94 -16.13 21.86
C LEU A 184 22.72 -17.00 20.87
N CYS A 185 22.00 -17.91 20.20
CA CYS A 185 22.47 -18.67 19.04
C CYS A 185 21.65 -18.21 17.81
N PRO A 186 22.11 -17.17 17.08
CA PRO A 186 21.34 -16.56 16.01
C PRO A 186 21.31 -17.42 14.74
N PHE A 187 20.15 -17.51 14.12
CA PHE A 187 19.92 -18.01 12.76
C PHE A 187 19.14 -16.96 11.96
N GLU A 188 19.53 -16.72 10.72
CA GLU A 188 19.02 -15.58 9.95
C GLU A 188 17.92 -16.01 8.98
N PHE A 189 16.80 -15.29 9.00
CA PHE A 189 15.71 -15.40 8.04
C PHE A 189 15.51 -14.05 7.38
N THR A 190 15.28 -14.04 6.06
CA THR A 190 15.01 -12.79 5.34
C THR A 190 13.65 -12.83 4.70
N LEU A 191 12.82 -11.83 5.02
CA LEU A 191 11.55 -11.63 4.33
C LEU A 191 11.77 -10.94 2.98
N GLY A 192 10.78 -11.10 2.10
CA GLY A 192 10.72 -10.38 0.83
C GLY A 192 10.61 -8.87 1.08
N THR A 193 11.23 -8.08 0.22
CA THR A 193 11.18 -6.61 0.31
C THR A 193 9.74 -6.11 0.19
N PRO A 194 9.38 -4.96 0.79
CA PRO A 194 8.02 -4.41 0.68
C PRO A 194 7.57 -4.25 -0.78
N ALA A 195 8.49 -3.90 -1.67
CA ALA A 195 8.20 -3.81 -3.08
C ALA A 195 7.89 -5.19 -3.71
N GLU A 196 8.62 -6.26 -3.36
CA GLU A 196 8.34 -7.62 -3.89
C GLU A 196 6.98 -8.13 -3.42
N ARG A 197 6.65 -7.85 -2.15
CA ARG A 197 5.32 -8.14 -1.62
C ARG A 197 4.23 -7.32 -2.30
N MET A 198 4.52 -6.05 -2.63
CA MET A 198 3.61 -5.21 -3.42
C MET A 198 3.37 -5.80 -4.80
N ASP A 199 4.41 -6.25 -5.50
CA ASP A 199 4.24 -6.91 -6.80
C ASP A 199 3.40 -8.19 -6.68
N ALA A 200 3.56 -8.97 -5.61
CA ALA A 200 2.70 -10.13 -5.36
C ALA A 200 1.22 -9.73 -5.10
N VAL A 201 0.97 -8.62 -4.40
CA VAL A 201 -0.38 -8.08 -4.19
C VAL A 201 -0.98 -7.59 -5.50
N VAL A 202 -0.23 -6.85 -6.31
CA VAL A 202 -0.67 -6.41 -7.65
C VAL A 202 -0.99 -7.61 -8.54
N GLU A 203 -0.14 -8.64 -8.52
CA GLU A 203 -0.38 -9.88 -9.27
C GLU A 203 -1.68 -10.54 -8.83
N ALA A 204 -1.91 -10.67 -7.52
CA ALA A 204 -3.06 -11.38 -6.96
C ALA A 204 -4.37 -10.59 -7.05
N VAL A 205 -4.33 -9.25 -6.92
CA VAL A 205 -5.52 -8.41 -6.74
C VAL A 205 -5.87 -7.56 -7.97
N LEU A 206 -4.88 -7.18 -8.80
CA LEU A 206 -5.12 -6.30 -9.95
C LEU A 206 -4.95 -7.01 -11.30
N VAL A 207 -4.06 -8.00 -11.36
CA VAL A 207 -3.74 -8.71 -12.62
C VAL A 207 -4.50 -10.04 -12.71
N LYS A 208 -4.57 -10.83 -11.64
CA LYS A 208 -5.37 -12.07 -11.58
C LYS A 208 -6.87 -11.76 -11.52
N PRO A 209 -7.72 -12.68 -12.01
CA PRO A 209 -9.14 -12.42 -12.18
C PRO A 209 -9.76 -12.14 -10.81
N CYS A 210 -10.13 -10.88 -10.61
CA CYS A 210 -10.88 -10.43 -9.46
C CYS A 210 -12.34 -10.27 -9.86
N SER A 211 -13.21 -10.12 -8.87
CA SER A 211 -14.68 -10.07 -8.92
C SER A 211 -15.28 -8.88 -9.70
N GLY A 212 -14.65 -8.50 -10.83
CA GLY A 212 -15.06 -7.49 -11.79
C GLY A 212 -14.62 -6.05 -11.49
N PHE A 213 -14.10 -5.74 -10.31
CA PHE A 213 -13.64 -4.38 -9.99
C PHE A 213 -12.24 -4.09 -10.53
N ILE A 214 -12.07 -2.93 -11.17
CA ILE A 214 -10.82 -2.48 -11.80
C ILE A 214 -10.52 -1.03 -11.41
N ILE A 215 -9.24 -0.69 -11.33
CA ILE A 215 -8.78 0.68 -11.13
C ILE A 215 -8.32 1.29 -12.47
N GLY A 216 -8.68 2.55 -12.70
CA GLY A 216 -8.24 3.31 -13.86
C GLY A 216 -6.79 3.79 -13.75
N HIS A 217 -6.23 4.26 -14.87
CA HIS A 217 -4.84 4.68 -14.99
C HIS A 217 -4.46 5.76 -13.98
N LYS A 218 -5.26 6.83 -13.88
CA LYS A 218 -5.00 7.93 -12.92
C LYS A 218 -4.97 7.45 -11.47
N VAL A 219 -5.84 6.50 -11.12
CA VAL A 219 -5.94 5.92 -9.78
C VAL A 219 -4.72 5.05 -9.50
N ALA A 220 -4.33 4.18 -10.44
CA ALA A 220 -3.15 3.33 -10.28
C ALA A 220 -1.86 4.15 -10.14
N VAL A 221 -1.68 5.20 -10.96
CA VAL A 221 -0.53 6.11 -10.86
C VAL A 221 -0.52 6.83 -9.52
N PHE A 222 -1.68 7.30 -9.05
CA PHE A 222 -1.80 7.89 -7.72
C PHE A 222 -1.43 6.89 -6.62
N MET A 223 -1.94 5.67 -6.67
CA MET A 223 -1.67 4.62 -5.68
C MET A 223 -0.21 4.20 -5.66
N ARG A 224 0.44 4.10 -6.83
CA ARG A 224 1.89 3.88 -6.94
C ARG A 224 2.66 5.02 -6.28
N ASN A 225 2.34 6.25 -6.63
CA ASN A 225 3.01 7.41 -6.05
C ASN A 225 2.76 7.51 -4.54
N TYR A 226 1.56 7.14 -4.08
CA TYR A 226 1.20 7.07 -2.67
C TYR A 226 2.05 6.04 -1.93
N PHE A 227 2.18 4.83 -2.45
CA PHE A 227 3.03 3.79 -1.89
C PHE A 227 4.50 4.23 -1.81
N VAL A 228 5.05 4.78 -2.90
CA VAL A 228 6.47 5.19 -2.97
C VAL A 228 6.77 6.43 -2.11
N SER A 229 5.84 7.38 -2.02
CA SER A 229 6.11 8.70 -1.42
C SER A 229 5.65 8.85 0.03
N GLN A 230 4.88 7.90 0.56
CA GLN A 230 4.35 7.94 1.93
C GLN A 230 5.05 6.88 2.79
N ASP A 231 4.32 5.85 3.21
CA ASP A 231 4.74 4.88 4.22
C ASP A 231 5.24 3.56 3.61
N GLY A 232 5.02 3.32 2.30
CA GLY A 232 5.46 2.10 1.64
C GLY A 232 4.84 0.82 2.21
N THR A 233 3.66 0.92 2.84
CA THR A 233 3.00 -0.23 3.46
C THR A 233 1.97 -0.88 2.53
N LEU A 234 1.86 -2.19 2.60
CA LEU A 234 0.82 -2.97 1.92
C LEU A 234 -0.54 -2.69 2.55
N THR A 235 -0.57 -2.49 3.87
CA THR A 235 -1.79 -2.13 4.61
C THR A 235 -2.41 -0.84 4.08
N SER A 236 -1.61 0.19 3.81
CA SER A 236 -2.13 1.46 3.28
C SER A 236 -2.64 1.31 1.83
N PHE A 237 -1.94 0.52 1.00
CA PHE A 237 -2.38 0.20 -0.36
C PHE A 237 -3.69 -0.59 -0.41
N ILE A 238 -3.83 -1.64 0.41
CA ILE A 238 -5.07 -2.43 0.49
C ILE A 238 -6.22 -1.56 1.03
N ARG A 239 -5.95 -0.67 2.00
CA ARG A 239 -6.93 0.30 2.48
C ARG A 239 -7.38 1.25 1.36
N ALA A 240 -6.44 1.75 0.55
CA ALA A 240 -6.75 2.57 -0.61
C ALA A 240 -7.64 1.83 -1.62
N LEU A 241 -7.33 0.56 -1.94
CA LEU A 241 -8.19 -0.27 -2.79
C LEU A 241 -9.59 -0.44 -2.19
N LYS A 242 -9.70 -0.75 -0.89
CA LYS A 242 -11.00 -0.89 -0.22
C LYS A 242 -11.83 0.40 -0.33
N ILE A 243 -11.22 1.56 -0.12
CA ILE A 243 -11.90 2.86 -0.25
C ILE A 243 -12.32 3.10 -1.70
N ALA A 244 -11.48 2.79 -2.68
CA ALA A 244 -11.82 2.89 -4.09
C ALA A 244 -13.02 1.99 -4.45
N CYS A 245 -13.03 0.73 -3.99
CA CYS A 245 -14.16 -0.18 -4.16
C CYS A 245 -15.45 0.39 -3.54
N THR A 246 -15.37 0.86 -2.29
CA THR A 246 -16.54 1.43 -1.59
C THR A 246 -17.07 2.67 -2.30
N GLN A 247 -16.19 3.56 -2.75
CA GLN A 247 -16.59 4.76 -3.49
C GLN A 247 -17.24 4.39 -4.82
N HIS A 248 -16.66 3.43 -5.56
CA HIS A 248 -17.22 2.95 -6.82
C HIS A 248 -18.64 2.40 -6.65
N PHE A 249 -18.83 1.44 -5.74
CA PHE A 249 -20.14 0.83 -5.48
C PHE A 249 -21.17 1.80 -4.91
N TYR A 250 -20.72 2.88 -4.27
CA TYR A 250 -21.59 3.94 -3.80
C TYR A 250 -22.02 4.90 -4.93
N THR A 251 -21.14 5.15 -5.90
CA THR A 251 -21.40 6.12 -6.99
C THR A 251 -22.04 5.51 -8.22
N GLU A 252 -21.72 4.25 -8.56
CA GLU A 252 -22.13 3.62 -9.80
C GLU A 252 -23.27 2.61 -9.54
N PRO A 253 -24.53 2.93 -9.89
CA PRO A 253 -25.67 2.05 -9.59
C PRO A 253 -25.61 0.71 -10.35
N LEU A 254 -24.99 0.68 -11.53
CA LEU A 254 -24.84 -0.56 -12.31
C LEU A 254 -23.75 -1.48 -11.78
N SER A 255 -23.04 -1.07 -10.73
CA SER A 255 -22.04 -1.92 -10.09
C SER A 255 -22.64 -3.19 -9.49
N VAL A 256 -23.96 -3.29 -9.34
CA VAL A 256 -24.64 -4.51 -8.92
C VAL A 256 -24.38 -5.69 -9.87
N ILE A 257 -24.16 -5.41 -11.16
CA ILE A 257 -23.91 -6.41 -12.21
C ILE A 257 -22.51 -7.06 -12.05
N LEU A 258 -21.61 -6.45 -11.26
CA LEU A 258 -20.29 -7.03 -10.94
C LEU A 258 -20.39 -8.39 -10.26
N LEU A 259 -21.47 -8.65 -9.52
CA LEU A 259 -21.69 -9.94 -8.86
C LEU A 259 -21.88 -11.08 -9.88
N GLU A 260 -22.58 -10.80 -10.98
CA GLU A 260 -22.80 -11.74 -12.08
C GLU A 260 -21.55 -11.86 -12.98
N PHE A 261 -20.76 -10.79 -13.11
CA PHE A 261 -19.46 -10.83 -13.77
C PHE A 261 -18.44 -11.70 -13.01
N ALA A 262 -18.58 -11.80 -11.69
CA ALA A 262 -17.70 -12.60 -10.83
C ALA A 262 -18.03 -14.10 -10.84
N SER A 263 -19.21 -14.52 -11.30
CA SER A 263 -19.53 -15.95 -11.45
C SER A 263 -18.88 -16.54 -12.70
N GLU A 264 -18.32 -17.74 -12.57
CA GLU A 264 -17.66 -18.44 -13.69
C GLU A 264 -18.64 -19.06 -14.70
N GLU A 265 -19.96 -18.94 -14.49
CA GLU A 265 -20.97 -19.47 -15.41
C GLU A 265 -21.05 -18.61 -16.68
N ASP A 266 -20.70 -19.20 -17.83
CA ASP A 266 -20.68 -18.53 -19.14
C ASP A 266 -22.08 -18.18 -19.68
N ASN A 267 -23.16 -18.63 -19.03
CA ASN A 267 -24.55 -18.31 -19.38
C ASN A 267 -25.07 -17.14 -18.55
N LEU A 268 -24.55 -15.94 -18.83
CA LEU A 268 -25.07 -14.68 -18.27
C LEU A 268 -26.46 -14.38 -18.84
N VAL A 269 -27.51 -14.95 -18.26
CA VAL A 269 -28.84 -14.34 -18.31
C VAL A 269 -28.81 -13.21 -17.27
N LEU A 270 -28.57 -11.99 -17.75
CA LEU A 270 -28.65 -10.77 -16.94
C LEU A 270 -30.11 -10.61 -16.46
N GLU A 271 -30.49 -11.26 -15.35
CA GLU A 271 -31.79 -11.06 -14.68
C GLU A 271 -31.75 -9.75 -13.87
N ILE A 272 -31.56 -8.65 -14.60
CA ILE A 272 -31.47 -7.28 -14.08
C ILE A 272 -32.71 -6.92 -13.21
N GLU A 273 -33.84 -7.57 -13.45
CA GLU A 273 -35.09 -7.44 -12.68
C GLU A 273 -34.98 -7.92 -11.22
N ARG A 274 -34.00 -8.79 -10.88
CA ARG A 274 -33.81 -9.26 -9.49
C ARG A 274 -33.33 -8.17 -8.53
N TYR A 275 -32.75 -7.08 -9.03
CA TYR A 275 -32.10 -6.06 -8.21
C TYR A 275 -32.99 -4.86 -7.87
N GLY A 276 -34.30 -4.94 -8.16
CA GLY A 276 -35.29 -3.94 -7.73
C GLY A 276 -35.19 -2.58 -8.45
N LEU A 277 -34.40 -2.48 -9.51
CA LEU A 277 -34.30 -1.31 -10.37
C LEU A 277 -35.24 -1.48 -11.57
N SER A 278 -35.98 -0.43 -11.93
CA SER A 278 -36.78 -0.44 -13.17
C SER A 278 -35.85 -0.56 -14.38
N PRO A 279 -36.11 -1.50 -15.32
CA PRO A 279 -35.32 -1.65 -16.54
C PRO A 279 -35.13 -0.32 -17.30
N GLU A 280 -36.15 0.54 -17.31
CA GLU A 280 -36.10 1.84 -17.99
C GLU A 280 -35.03 2.80 -17.43
N VAL A 281 -34.86 2.80 -16.10
CA VAL A 281 -33.88 3.65 -15.41
C VAL A 281 -32.46 3.16 -15.65
N ILE A 282 -32.26 1.85 -15.64
CA ILE A 282 -30.99 1.20 -15.96
C ILE A 282 -30.59 1.50 -17.39
N TRP A 283 -31.48 1.26 -18.36
CA TRP A 283 -31.19 1.50 -19.75
C TRP A 283 -30.85 2.97 -20.00
N LYS A 284 -31.61 3.90 -19.41
CA LYS A 284 -31.28 5.34 -19.48
C LYS A 284 -29.86 5.62 -18.97
N HIS A 285 -29.48 5.08 -17.82
CA HIS A 285 -28.13 5.26 -17.26
C HIS A 285 -27.05 4.64 -18.15
N VAL A 286 -27.27 3.44 -18.70
CA VAL A 286 -26.37 2.79 -19.66
C VAL A 286 -26.14 3.67 -20.91
N PHE A 287 -27.19 4.31 -21.44
CA PHE A 287 -27.07 5.23 -22.57
C PHE A 287 -26.31 6.52 -22.23
N GLU A 288 -26.39 6.97 -20.98
CA GLU A 288 -25.70 8.17 -20.50
C GLU A 288 -24.19 7.92 -20.28
N LEU A 289 -23.74 6.66 -20.28
CA LEU A 289 -22.32 6.33 -20.11
C LEU A 289 -21.45 6.87 -21.27
N PRO A 290 -20.34 7.58 -20.98
CA PRO A 290 -19.48 8.19 -22.00
C PRO A 290 -18.89 7.20 -23.02
N SER A 291 -18.54 5.98 -22.60
CA SER A 291 -18.05 4.94 -23.51
C SER A 291 -19.11 4.47 -24.50
N CYS A 292 -20.38 4.40 -24.10
CA CYS A 292 -21.48 3.97 -24.96
C CYS A 292 -21.79 5.00 -26.04
N GLN A 293 -21.73 6.29 -25.67
CA GLN A 293 -21.92 7.40 -26.60
C GLN A 293 -20.84 7.45 -27.67
N ARG A 294 -19.60 7.05 -27.34
CA ARG A 294 -18.48 6.99 -28.29
C ARG A 294 -18.67 5.93 -29.38
N VAL A 295 -19.29 4.80 -29.06
CA VAL A 295 -19.40 3.65 -30.00
C VAL A 295 -20.68 3.71 -30.86
N ARG A 296 -21.58 4.70 -30.67
CA ARG A 296 -22.87 4.81 -31.41
C ARG A 296 -23.60 3.46 -31.51
N LEU A 297 -23.74 2.73 -30.41
CA LEU A 297 -24.53 1.50 -30.42
C LEU A 297 -25.99 1.81 -30.77
N ASN A 298 -26.55 1.09 -31.74
CA ASN A 298 -28.00 0.96 -31.88
C ASN A 298 -28.57 0.39 -30.58
N LYS A 299 -29.76 0.84 -30.15
CA LYS A 299 -30.46 0.50 -28.89
C LYS A 299 -29.89 -0.79 -28.24
N PRO A 300 -29.02 -0.70 -27.20
CA PRO A 300 -28.46 -1.84 -26.52
C PRO A 300 -29.59 -2.69 -25.94
N THR A 301 -29.60 -3.96 -26.33
CA THR A 301 -30.43 -5.02 -25.77
C THR A 301 -29.70 -5.71 -24.63
N SER A 302 -30.41 -6.47 -23.80
CA SER A 302 -29.80 -7.32 -22.76
C SER A 302 -28.72 -8.25 -23.34
N GLU A 303 -28.97 -8.80 -24.53
CA GLU A 303 -28.02 -9.64 -25.28
C GLU A 303 -26.75 -8.88 -25.69
N SER A 304 -26.87 -7.61 -26.10
CA SER A 304 -25.71 -6.79 -26.47
C SER A 304 -24.81 -6.45 -25.27
N LEU A 305 -25.40 -6.27 -24.08
CA LEU A 305 -24.65 -6.09 -22.84
C LEU A 305 -23.96 -7.38 -22.40
N ALA A 306 -24.67 -8.51 -22.42
CA ALA A 306 -24.09 -9.82 -22.10
C ALA A 306 -22.90 -10.14 -23.03
N HIS A 307 -23.05 -9.88 -24.33
CA HIS A 307 -21.96 -10.00 -25.29
C HIS A 307 -20.80 -9.06 -24.98
N ALA A 308 -21.07 -7.78 -24.68
CA ALA A 308 -20.03 -6.81 -24.33
C ALA A 308 -19.26 -7.20 -23.06
N PHE A 309 -19.93 -7.80 -22.07
CA PHE A 309 -19.29 -8.29 -20.85
C PHE A 309 -18.46 -9.56 -21.09
N SER A 310 -18.96 -10.49 -21.90
CA SER A 310 -18.18 -11.67 -22.31
C SER A 310 -16.91 -11.26 -23.07
N GLU A 311 -17.03 -10.31 -23.99
CA GLU A 311 -15.90 -9.73 -24.71
C GLU A 311 -14.93 -8.99 -23.77
N LEU A 312 -15.44 -8.26 -22.78
CA LEU A 312 -14.60 -7.62 -21.76
C LEU A 312 -13.81 -8.66 -20.95
N LYS A 313 -14.44 -9.75 -20.50
CA LYS A 313 -13.80 -10.86 -19.79
C LYS A 313 -12.71 -11.52 -20.65
N ARG A 314 -13.00 -11.75 -21.92
CA ARG A 314 -12.05 -12.27 -22.91
C ARG A 314 -10.83 -11.35 -23.08
N LEU A 315 -11.06 -10.06 -23.28
CA LEU A 315 -10.00 -9.06 -23.44
C LEU A 315 -9.14 -8.90 -22.18
N GLN A 316 -9.75 -8.95 -20.99
CA GLN A 316 -9.02 -8.90 -19.72
C GLN A 316 -8.13 -10.12 -19.50
N ASN A 317 -8.61 -11.32 -19.84
CA ASN A 317 -7.80 -12.54 -19.76
C ASN A 317 -6.60 -12.46 -20.72
N GLN A 318 -6.81 -11.94 -21.94
CA GLN A 318 -5.75 -11.69 -22.91
C GLN A 318 -4.73 -10.66 -22.39
N TRP A 319 -5.20 -9.52 -21.91
CA TRP A 319 -4.37 -8.46 -21.34
C TRP A 319 -3.52 -8.99 -20.17
N ARG A 320 -4.13 -9.76 -19.24
CA ARG A 320 -3.45 -10.38 -18.10
C ARG A 320 -2.28 -11.25 -18.54
N ALA A 321 -2.52 -12.16 -19.49
CA ALA A 321 -1.50 -13.09 -19.94
C ALA A 321 -0.29 -12.33 -20.53
N VAL A 322 -0.52 -11.28 -21.31
CA VAL A 322 0.55 -10.45 -21.88
C VAL A 322 1.31 -9.70 -20.79
N VAL A 323 0.63 -9.07 -19.83
CA VAL A 323 1.29 -8.36 -18.71
C VAL A 323 2.15 -9.31 -17.87
N LEU A 324 1.66 -10.52 -17.58
CA LEU A 324 2.45 -11.52 -16.85
C LEU A 324 3.66 -12.01 -17.68
N CYS A 325 3.50 -12.19 -18.99
CA CYS A 325 4.63 -12.53 -19.87
C CYS A 325 5.72 -11.44 -19.84
N LEU A 326 5.31 -10.16 -19.91
CA LEU A 326 6.22 -9.01 -19.80
C LEU A 326 6.89 -8.94 -18.42
N TYR A 327 6.14 -9.18 -17.35
CA TYR A 327 6.66 -9.17 -15.99
C TYR A 327 7.69 -10.28 -15.75
N VAL A 328 7.40 -11.52 -16.16
CA VAL A 328 8.35 -12.63 -16.05
C VAL A 328 9.64 -12.32 -16.82
N THR A 329 9.52 -11.69 -17.99
CA THR A 329 10.67 -11.25 -18.80
C THR A 329 11.50 -10.20 -18.07
N GLY A 330 10.85 -9.23 -17.43
CA GLY A 330 11.51 -8.11 -16.75
C GLY A 330 11.98 -8.38 -15.32
N LYS A 331 11.59 -9.51 -14.72
CA LYS A 331 11.81 -9.84 -13.30
C LYS A 331 13.29 -9.83 -12.89
N GLY A 332 14.19 -10.24 -13.80
CA GLY A 332 15.64 -10.26 -13.57
C GLY A 332 16.31 -8.87 -13.59
N GLU A 333 15.64 -7.87 -14.17
CA GLU A 333 16.21 -6.56 -14.51
C GLU A 333 15.47 -5.41 -13.79
N LYS A 334 14.92 -5.71 -12.61
CA LYS A 334 14.23 -4.76 -11.72
C LYS A 334 12.98 -4.10 -12.33
N VAL A 335 12.33 -4.70 -13.32
CA VAL A 335 11.00 -4.24 -13.75
C VAL A 335 9.99 -4.61 -12.67
N ARG A 336 9.38 -3.62 -12.03
CA ARG A 336 8.32 -3.84 -11.02
C ARG A 336 7.00 -4.11 -11.72
N LEU A 337 6.19 -5.01 -11.16
CA LEU A 337 4.87 -5.29 -11.71
C LEU A 337 3.95 -4.09 -11.54
N LEU A 338 4.03 -3.36 -10.41
CA LEU A 338 3.23 -2.15 -10.20
C LEU A 338 3.49 -1.06 -11.25
N ASP A 339 4.77 -0.87 -11.63
CA ASP A 339 5.17 0.10 -12.65
C ASP A 339 4.69 -0.33 -14.03
N LEU A 340 4.89 -1.60 -14.37
CA LEU A 340 4.41 -2.19 -15.61
C LEU A 340 2.87 -2.12 -15.71
N PHE A 341 2.16 -2.36 -14.62
CA PHE A 341 0.71 -2.26 -14.54
C PHE A 341 0.24 -0.85 -14.85
N CYS A 342 0.84 0.18 -14.23
CA CYS A 342 0.50 1.58 -14.50
C CYS A 342 0.71 1.94 -15.97
N GLU A 343 1.80 1.46 -16.59
CA GLU A 343 2.10 1.71 -18.00
C GLU A 343 1.14 0.95 -18.94
N ALA A 344 0.78 -0.29 -18.60
CA ALA A 344 -0.06 -1.15 -19.43
C ALA A 344 -1.55 -0.75 -19.48
N ILE A 345 -2.02 0.03 -18.50
CA ILE A 345 -3.40 0.54 -18.48
C ILE A 345 -3.51 1.99 -18.99
N ASP A 346 -2.42 2.61 -19.42
CA ASP A 346 -2.44 4.00 -19.87
C ASP A 346 -3.16 4.14 -21.23
N PRO A 347 -4.33 4.82 -21.30
CA PRO A 347 -5.06 5.01 -22.54
C PRO A 347 -4.34 5.95 -23.54
N GLU A 348 -3.45 6.85 -23.09
CA GLU A 348 -2.74 7.78 -23.97
C GLU A 348 -1.66 7.09 -24.80
N SER A 349 -0.97 6.10 -24.20
CA SER A 349 -0.01 5.23 -24.89
C SER A 349 -0.63 4.49 -26.08
N TYR A 350 -1.93 4.17 -25.99
CA TYR A 350 -2.70 3.45 -27.01
C TYR A 350 -3.25 4.37 -28.11
N ASN A 351 -3.86 5.50 -27.75
CA ASN A 351 -4.61 6.36 -28.69
C ASN A 351 -3.75 7.15 -29.70
N GLN A 352 -2.45 7.35 -29.44
CA GLN A 352 -1.57 8.03 -30.39
C GLN A 352 -1.18 7.16 -31.61
N GLY A 353 -1.63 5.91 -31.70
CA GLY A 353 -1.41 5.04 -32.86
C GLY A 353 -2.36 5.28 -34.04
N GLU A 354 -3.53 5.89 -33.82
CA GLU A 354 -4.56 6.06 -34.87
C GLU A 354 -4.45 7.40 -35.63
N PHE A 355 -3.85 8.44 -35.04
CA PHE A 355 -3.80 9.79 -35.64
C PHE A 355 -2.68 10.03 -36.66
N ASP A 356 -1.71 9.12 -36.82
CA ASP A 356 -0.55 9.30 -37.71
C ASP A 356 -0.76 8.84 -39.16
N THR A 357 -2.01 8.64 -39.61
CA THR A 357 -2.29 8.31 -41.02
C THR A 357 -2.36 9.54 -41.95
N ASN A 358 -2.35 10.77 -41.44
CA ASN A 358 -2.52 11.98 -42.27
C ASN A 358 -1.58 13.15 -41.93
N MET A 359 -0.26 12.96 -42.02
CA MET A 359 0.67 14.07 -42.29
C MET A 359 1.90 13.48 -43.00
N LYS A 360 2.22 14.01 -44.19
CA LYS A 360 3.30 13.54 -45.06
C LYS A 360 4.65 13.64 -44.32
N ALA A 361 5.30 12.49 -44.13
CA ALA A 361 6.66 12.39 -43.62
C ALA A 361 7.67 12.78 -44.70
N GLU A 362 8.46 13.84 -44.44
CA GLU A 362 9.79 13.95 -45.02
C GLU A 362 10.72 12.93 -44.36
N LYS A 363 11.53 12.27 -45.18
CA LYS A 363 12.38 11.15 -44.82
C LYS A 363 13.70 11.65 -44.24
N ASP A 364 14.11 11.07 -43.12
CA ASP A 364 15.52 10.81 -42.82
C ASP A 364 15.69 9.36 -42.31
N PRO A 365 16.68 8.58 -42.78
CA PRO A 365 16.73 7.15 -42.52
C PRO A 365 17.89 6.78 -41.57
N VAL A 366 17.74 6.96 -40.26
CA VAL A 366 18.57 6.25 -39.26
C VAL A 366 17.78 6.01 -37.98
N LEU A 367 17.75 4.74 -37.53
CA LEU A 367 17.12 4.19 -36.32
C LEU A 367 15.64 3.79 -36.46
N SER A 368 15.41 2.52 -36.85
CA SER A 368 14.11 1.87 -36.74
C SER A 368 13.70 1.72 -35.26
N SER A 369 13.03 2.73 -34.73
CA SER A 369 12.44 2.72 -33.39
C SER A 369 11.24 1.78 -33.36
N SER A 370 11.26 0.80 -32.44
CA SER A 370 10.10 -0.02 -32.06
C SER A 370 8.89 0.88 -31.79
N ARG A 371 7.73 0.57 -32.38
CA ARG A 371 6.47 1.36 -32.26
C ARG A 371 5.80 1.26 -30.88
N ILE A 372 6.43 0.58 -29.92
CA ILE A 372 5.93 0.43 -28.56
C ILE A 372 6.29 1.67 -27.76
N LYS A 373 5.29 2.27 -27.09
CA LYS A 373 5.47 3.40 -26.20
C LYS A 373 5.43 2.91 -24.76
N GLY A 374 6.30 3.46 -23.92
CA GLY A 374 6.40 3.10 -22.50
C GLY A 374 7.81 2.61 -22.12
N HIS A 375 8.30 3.04 -20.95
CA HIS A 375 9.67 2.78 -20.51
C HIS A 375 9.85 1.32 -20.09
N PHE A 376 8.89 0.76 -19.35
CA PHE A 376 8.99 -0.58 -18.76
C PHE A 376 8.65 -1.68 -19.78
N ILE A 377 7.66 -1.47 -20.64
CA ILE A 377 7.30 -2.40 -21.71
C ILE A 377 8.43 -2.44 -22.75
N CYS A 378 8.95 -1.29 -23.19
CA CYS A 378 10.10 -1.26 -24.09
C CYS A 378 11.32 -1.94 -23.46
N LYS A 379 11.55 -1.75 -22.16
CA LYS A 379 12.63 -2.43 -21.45
C LYS A 379 12.43 -3.95 -21.50
N ALA A 380 11.24 -4.46 -21.15
CA ALA A 380 10.95 -5.89 -21.21
C ALA A 380 11.13 -6.48 -22.63
N VAL A 381 10.67 -5.77 -23.67
CA VAL A 381 10.85 -6.21 -25.06
C VAL A 381 12.32 -6.24 -25.48
N ARG A 382 13.13 -5.24 -25.08
CA ARG A 382 14.58 -5.23 -25.32
C ARG A 382 15.26 -6.41 -24.62
N LEU A 383 14.81 -6.76 -23.42
CA LEU A 383 15.37 -7.92 -22.71
C LEU A 383 15.13 -9.22 -23.47
N VAL A 384 13.96 -9.43 -24.09
CA VAL A 384 13.73 -10.62 -24.95
C VAL A 384 14.77 -10.74 -26.06
N ARG A 385 15.17 -9.60 -26.65
CA ARG A 385 16.18 -9.54 -27.71
C ARG A 385 17.58 -9.91 -27.22
N ASP A 386 17.90 -9.54 -25.99
CA ASP A 386 19.24 -9.68 -25.42
C ASP A 386 19.46 -10.99 -24.64
N LEU A 387 18.40 -11.82 -24.46
CA LEU A 387 18.47 -13.10 -23.74
C LEU A 387 19.23 -14.20 -24.53
N SER A 388 19.95 -15.05 -23.80
CA SER A 388 20.55 -16.27 -24.36
C SER A 388 19.49 -17.31 -24.76
N THR A 389 19.83 -18.24 -25.66
CA THR A 389 18.91 -19.29 -26.14
C THR A 389 18.36 -20.18 -25.03
N ALA A 390 19.18 -20.53 -24.04
CA ALA A 390 18.75 -21.32 -22.88
C ALA A 390 17.76 -20.55 -21.98
N GLN A 391 18.00 -19.26 -21.74
CA GLN A 391 17.10 -18.42 -20.96
C GLN A 391 15.79 -18.16 -21.71
N LEU A 392 15.87 -17.96 -23.03
CA LEU A 392 14.71 -17.79 -23.90
C LEU A 392 13.84 -19.07 -23.94
N GLY A 393 14.46 -20.25 -23.99
CA GLY A 393 13.73 -21.51 -23.92
C GLY A 393 12.99 -21.73 -22.60
N ASN A 394 13.59 -21.33 -21.47
CA ASN A 394 12.90 -21.35 -20.18
C ASN A 394 11.77 -20.32 -20.12
N LEU A 395 11.98 -19.12 -20.68
CA LEU A 395 10.97 -18.06 -20.75
C LEU A 395 9.75 -18.50 -21.57
N LEU A 396 9.97 -19.11 -22.74
CA LEU A 396 8.89 -19.59 -23.62
C LEU A 396 8.08 -20.71 -22.97
N LYS A 397 8.69 -21.61 -22.18
CA LYS A 397 7.95 -22.60 -21.38
C LYS A 397 7.05 -21.94 -20.33
N ILE A 398 7.51 -20.85 -19.71
CA ILE A 398 6.69 -20.09 -18.76
C ILE A 398 5.55 -19.37 -19.51
N TRP A 399 5.81 -18.79 -20.67
CA TRP A 399 4.77 -18.16 -21.50
C TRP A 399 3.73 -19.17 -21.99
N GLU A 400 4.15 -20.39 -22.34
CA GLU A 400 3.24 -21.48 -22.70
C GLU A 400 2.24 -21.75 -21.57
N ASN A 401 2.72 -21.83 -20.32
CA ASN A 401 1.87 -22.03 -19.14
C ASN A 401 0.95 -20.83 -18.85
N LEU A 402 1.44 -19.60 -19.08
CA LEU A 402 0.65 -18.38 -18.82
C LEU A 402 -0.42 -18.12 -19.88
N THR A 403 -0.29 -18.71 -21.06
CA THR A 403 -1.16 -18.48 -22.22
C THR A 403 -2.07 -19.67 -22.53
N VAL A 404 -2.12 -20.70 -21.68
CA VAL A 404 -2.91 -21.93 -21.90
C VAL A 404 -4.36 -21.63 -22.26
N ASP A 405 -4.96 -20.65 -21.61
CA ASP A 405 -6.37 -20.27 -21.80
C ASP A 405 -6.62 -19.43 -23.07
N ILE A 406 -5.57 -19.11 -23.83
CA ILE A 406 -5.62 -18.24 -25.02
C ILE A 406 -4.96 -18.96 -26.20
N PRO A 407 -5.72 -19.74 -26.97
CA PRO A 407 -5.17 -20.62 -28.00
C PRO A 407 -4.41 -19.85 -29.10
N GLU A 408 -4.79 -18.61 -29.40
CA GLU A 408 -4.17 -17.77 -30.43
C GLU A 408 -2.73 -17.36 -30.08
N ILE A 409 -2.48 -17.09 -28.79
CA ILE A 409 -1.14 -16.75 -28.29
C ILE A 409 -0.36 -18.04 -28.05
N ASN A 410 -0.99 -19.04 -27.42
CA ASN A 410 -0.36 -20.31 -27.08
C ASN A 410 0.19 -21.05 -28.32
N GLY A 411 -0.55 -21.03 -29.43
CA GLY A 411 -0.12 -21.61 -30.70
C GLY A 411 1.19 -20.98 -31.22
N LYS A 412 1.27 -19.64 -31.20
CA LYS A 412 2.48 -18.91 -31.63
C LYS A 412 3.67 -19.14 -30.70
N VAL A 413 3.44 -19.30 -29.40
CA VAL A 413 4.50 -19.65 -28.43
C VAL A 413 4.99 -21.09 -28.66
N LYS A 414 4.07 -22.03 -28.91
CA LYS A 414 4.38 -23.43 -29.23
C LYS A 414 5.12 -23.61 -30.55
N GLU A 415 4.96 -22.72 -31.52
CA GLU A 415 5.75 -22.74 -32.76
C GLU A 415 7.24 -22.39 -32.54
N LEU A 416 7.56 -21.60 -31.51
CA LEU A 416 8.93 -21.20 -31.21
C LEU A 416 9.70 -22.21 -30.34
N LEU A 417 9.00 -23.02 -29.54
CA LEU A 417 9.58 -24.04 -28.66
C LEU A 417 10.37 -25.16 -29.40
N PRO A 418 9.87 -25.76 -30.51
CA PRO A 418 10.59 -26.78 -31.28
C PRO A 418 11.86 -26.28 -31.96
N LEU A 419 11.91 -24.98 -32.30
CA LEU A 419 13.06 -24.36 -32.95
C LEU A 419 14.28 -24.27 -32.02
N LEU A 420 14.09 -24.39 -30.71
CA LEU A 420 15.17 -24.50 -29.71
C LEU A 420 15.75 -25.91 -29.62
N ASN A 421 14.90 -26.94 -29.75
CA ASN A 421 15.32 -28.34 -29.58
C ASN A 421 16.01 -28.91 -30.84
N ALA A 422 15.90 -28.25 -31.99
CA ALA A 422 16.55 -28.65 -33.23
C ALA A 422 18.08 -28.40 -33.25
N GLU A 423 18.61 -27.62 -32.29
CA GLU A 423 20.05 -27.33 -32.16
C GLU A 423 20.81 -28.42 -31.40
N ASP A 424 20.17 -29.15 -30.47
CA ASP A 424 20.84 -30.18 -29.66
C ASP A 424 21.00 -31.53 -30.39
N GLY A 425 20.23 -31.78 -31.46
CA GLY A 425 20.14 -33.07 -32.13
C GLY A 425 21.17 -33.38 -33.22
N LYS A 426 22.07 -32.44 -33.59
CA LYS A 426 23.01 -32.60 -34.72
C LYS A 426 24.46 -32.92 -34.34
N SER A 427 24.74 -33.34 -33.10
CA SER A 427 26.11 -33.62 -32.62
C SER A 427 26.45 -35.11 -32.39
N SER A 428 25.67 -36.06 -32.90
CA SER A 428 26.03 -37.49 -32.78
C SER A 428 25.84 -38.27 -34.07
N LYS A 429 26.92 -38.35 -34.85
CA LYS A 429 27.42 -39.47 -35.69
C LYS A 429 28.11 -38.93 -36.95
N LYS A 430 29.45 -38.90 -36.94
CA LYS A 430 30.31 -39.56 -37.94
C LYS A 430 31.80 -39.38 -37.63
N ASP A 431 32.53 -40.43 -38.00
CA ASP A 431 33.87 -40.82 -37.63
C ASP A 431 35.01 -39.82 -37.85
N LEU A 432 36.10 -40.10 -37.14
CA LEU A 432 37.43 -39.52 -37.26
C LEU A 432 37.91 -39.42 -38.71
N THR A 433 38.39 -38.24 -39.12
CA THR A 433 39.63 -38.06 -39.91
C THR A 433 40.06 -36.59 -39.89
N VAL A 434 41.37 -36.38 -39.72
CA VAL A 434 42.06 -35.11 -39.47
C VAL A 434 42.39 -34.38 -40.78
N THR A 435 42.10 -33.08 -40.89
CA THR A 435 42.93 -32.01 -41.53
C THR A 435 42.21 -30.63 -41.48
N PRO A 436 42.93 -29.48 -41.57
CA PRO A 436 42.66 -28.34 -40.67
C PRO A 436 42.01 -27.08 -41.27
N ARG A 437 41.39 -26.30 -40.35
CA ARG A 437 41.28 -24.82 -40.31
C ARG A 437 40.70 -24.10 -41.55
N ARG A 438 39.36 -23.99 -41.59
CA ARG A 438 38.61 -22.83 -42.16
C ARG A 438 37.10 -22.85 -41.90
N HIS A 439 36.55 -23.92 -41.31
CA HIS A 439 35.09 -24.10 -41.15
C HIS A 439 34.53 -23.79 -39.76
N THR A 440 35.36 -23.63 -38.73
CA THR A 440 34.90 -23.34 -37.36
C THR A 440 34.27 -21.95 -37.21
N SER A 441 34.72 -20.96 -37.99
CA SER A 441 34.12 -19.61 -37.96
C SER A 441 32.75 -19.55 -38.64
N ARG A 442 32.51 -20.31 -39.73
CA ARG A 442 31.21 -20.35 -40.42
C ARG A 442 30.11 -21.05 -39.61
N ILE A 443 30.47 -22.07 -38.83
CA ILE A 443 29.52 -22.78 -37.97
C ILE A 443 29.12 -21.89 -36.79
N GLN A 444 30.10 -21.20 -36.17
CA GLN A 444 29.84 -20.27 -35.07
C GLN A 444 29.02 -19.04 -35.53
N LEU A 445 29.30 -18.51 -36.72
CA LEU A 445 28.51 -17.43 -37.34
C LEU A 445 27.09 -17.86 -37.72
N ASN A 446 26.86 -19.13 -38.08
CA ASN A 446 25.51 -19.63 -38.38
C ASN A 446 24.71 -19.86 -37.09
N ILE A 447 25.34 -20.39 -36.03
CA ILE A 447 24.69 -20.54 -34.72
C ILE A 447 24.33 -19.16 -34.13
N GLU A 448 25.24 -18.16 -34.21
CA GLU A 448 24.94 -16.78 -33.79
C GLU A 448 23.86 -16.11 -34.65
N LYS A 449 23.78 -16.44 -35.93
CA LYS A 449 22.78 -15.90 -36.85
C LYS A 449 21.40 -16.54 -36.63
N ASP A 450 21.37 -17.84 -36.35
CA ASP A 450 20.15 -18.60 -36.09
C ASP A 450 19.61 -18.29 -34.68
N SER A 451 20.47 -18.15 -33.66
CA SER A 451 20.10 -17.69 -32.33
C SER A 451 19.54 -16.26 -32.35
N LYS A 452 20.17 -15.37 -33.12
CA LYS A 452 19.68 -13.99 -33.32
C LYS A 452 18.34 -13.99 -34.04
N SER A 453 18.15 -14.84 -35.06
CA SER A 453 16.87 -14.99 -35.76
C SER A 453 15.73 -15.48 -34.86
N LEU A 454 16.03 -16.32 -33.86
CA LEU A 454 15.06 -16.80 -32.89
C LEU A 454 14.70 -15.71 -31.87
N SER A 455 15.69 -14.99 -31.36
CA SER A 455 15.47 -13.83 -30.46
C SER A 455 14.65 -12.74 -31.16
N ASP A 456 14.88 -12.51 -32.45
CA ASP A 456 14.11 -11.56 -33.27
C ASP A 456 12.66 -12.05 -33.46
N LYS A 457 12.43 -13.35 -33.68
CA LYS A 457 11.08 -13.94 -33.75
C LYS A 457 10.33 -13.84 -32.42
N ALA A 458 11.00 -14.13 -31.30
CA ALA A 458 10.41 -13.99 -29.97
C ALA A 458 10.12 -12.52 -29.63
N THR A 459 11.00 -11.61 -30.04
CA THR A 459 10.79 -10.16 -29.92
C THR A 459 9.56 -9.75 -30.74
N ASN A 460 9.46 -10.14 -32.00
CA ASN A 460 8.29 -9.86 -32.83
C ASN A 460 7.00 -10.45 -32.24
N LEU A 461 7.06 -11.61 -31.61
CA LEU A 461 5.92 -12.22 -30.92
C LEU A 461 5.44 -11.34 -29.76
N ILE A 462 6.33 -10.94 -28.85
CA ILE A 462 5.94 -10.09 -27.71
C ILE A 462 5.47 -8.70 -28.17
N GLU A 463 6.06 -8.15 -29.24
CA GLU A 463 5.60 -6.89 -29.83
C GLU A 463 4.18 -7.03 -30.42
N CYS A 464 3.88 -8.14 -31.10
CA CYS A 464 2.51 -8.43 -31.56
C CYS A 464 1.57 -8.66 -30.38
N MET A 465 2.03 -9.33 -29.31
CA MET A 465 1.21 -9.57 -28.11
C MET A 465 0.78 -8.25 -27.46
N VAL A 466 1.72 -7.31 -27.30
CA VAL A 466 1.44 -5.97 -26.76
C VAL A 466 0.45 -5.22 -27.65
N ARG A 467 0.67 -5.20 -28.97
CA ARG A 467 -0.19 -4.45 -29.90
C ARG A 467 -1.60 -5.03 -30.00
N ASP A 468 -1.71 -6.35 -30.09
CA ASP A 468 -2.95 -7.02 -30.51
C ASP A 468 -3.81 -7.47 -29.31
N TYR A 469 -3.26 -7.52 -28.09
CA TYR A 469 -3.96 -8.09 -26.92
C TYR A 469 -3.87 -7.26 -25.64
N MET A 470 -2.99 -6.25 -25.55
CA MET A 470 -2.85 -5.40 -24.35
C MET A 470 -3.65 -4.09 -24.48
N HIS A 471 -4.98 -4.22 -24.58
CA HIS A 471 -5.88 -3.07 -24.67
C HIS A 471 -6.16 -2.48 -23.27
N PRO A 472 -5.96 -1.16 -23.07
CA PRO A 472 -6.33 -0.52 -21.80
C PRO A 472 -7.83 -0.66 -21.53
N THR A 473 -8.20 -1.01 -20.29
CA THR A 473 -9.62 -1.21 -19.90
C THR A 473 -10.47 0.03 -20.18
N GLU A 474 -9.91 1.22 -20.05
CA GLU A 474 -10.60 2.50 -20.30
C GLU A 474 -10.98 2.74 -21.77
N CYS A 475 -10.43 1.94 -22.69
CA CYS A 475 -10.75 1.99 -24.12
C CYS A 475 -11.92 1.05 -24.49
N ILE A 476 -12.35 0.16 -23.59
CA ILE A 476 -13.40 -0.83 -23.84
C ILE A 476 -14.78 -0.21 -23.52
N PRO A 477 -15.85 -0.46 -24.29
CA PRO A 477 -17.19 0.01 -23.95
C PRO A 477 -17.66 -0.52 -22.58
N PHE A 478 -18.49 0.26 -21.89
CA PHE A 478 -19.05 -0.04 -20.56
C PHE A 478 -18.04 -0.17 -19.41
N HIS A 479 -16.76 0.17 -19.62
CA HIS A 479 -15.75 0.05 -18.58
C HIS A 479 -16.08 0.88 -17.34
N GLU A 480 -16.88 1.95 -17.44
CA GLU A 480 -17.31 2.77 -16.30
C GLU A 480 -18.08 1.97 -15.24
N ILE A 481 -18.74 0.87 -15.62
CA ILE A 481 -19.44 -0.03 -14.69
C ILE A 481 -18.44 -0.76 -13.76
N PHE A 482 -17.23 -1.01 -14.25
CA PHE A 482 -16.22 -1.85 -13.61
C PHE A 482 -15.01 -1.06 -13.09
N CYS A 483 -14.77 0.12 -13.66
CA CYS A 483 -13.51 0.86 -13.54
C CYS A 483 -13.66 2.13 -12.73
N PHE A 484 -13.02 2.19 -11.57
CA PHE A 484 -12.94 3.41 -10.75
C PHE A 484 -11.80 4.31 -11.22
N LYS A 485 -12.11 5.56 -11.59
CA LYS A 485 -11.16 6.50 -12.22
C LYS A 485 -10.85 7.76 -11.42
N ASP A 486 -11.59 8.02 -10.35
CA ASP A 486 -11.55 9.30 -9.65
C ASP A 486 -10.41 9.35 -8.61
N ALA A 487 -9.21 9.66 -9.10
CA ALA A 487 -8.03 9.77 -8.26
C ALA A 487 -8.13 10.93 -7.25
N ASP A 488 -8.87 12.00 -7.55
CA ASP A 488 -9.03 13.13 -6.63
C ASP A 488 -9.92 12.78 -5.45
N LYS A 489 -11.05 12.09 -5.68
CA LYS A 489 -11.89 11.57 -4.58
C LYS A 489 -11.13 10.60 -3.69
N LEU A 490 -10.35 9.70 -4.28
CA LEU A 490 -9.52 8.77 -3.52
C LEU A 490 -8.43 9.51 -2.72
N ARG A 491 -7.76 10.48 -3.35
CA ARG A 491 -6.75 11.32 -2.69
C ARG A 491 -7.34 12.08 -1.51
N LEU A 492 -8.51 12.70 -1.67
CA LEU A 492 -9.18 13.42 -0.57
C LEU A 492 -9.59 12.51 0.58
N ALA A 493 -9.95 11.25 0.30
CA ALA A 493 -10.31 10.27 1.32
C ALA A 493 -9.10 9.72 2.08
N LEU A 494 -7.95 9.58 1.42
CA LEU A 494 -6.73 9.02 2.01
C LEU A 494 -5.84 10.07 2.66
N ILE A 495 -5.63 11.19 1.95
CA ILE A 495 -4.71 12.25 2.34
C ILE A 495 -5.53 13.44 2.83
N GLY A 496 -5.65 13.53 4.15
CA GLY A 496 -6.19 14.71 4.81
C GLY A 496 -5.15 15.82 4.86
N ASP A 497 -5.53 17.03 4.43
CA ASP A 497 -4.76 18.26 4.71
C ASP A 497 -5.56 19.16 5.66
N PRO A 498 -5.69 18.78 6.94
CA PRO A 498 -6.53 19.49 7.89
C PRO A 498 -6.05 20.92 8.12
N ARG A 499 -4.73 21.14 8.11
CA ARG A 499 -4.13 22.48 8.26
C ARG A 499 -4.57 23.38 7.12
N ARG A 500 -4.31 22.98 5.87
CA ARG A 500 -4.70 23.79 4.71
C ARG A 500 -6.21 23.98 4.65
N ARG A 501 -6.99 22.95 4.95
CA ARG A 501 -8.46 23.04 4.97
C ARG A 501 -8.95 24.09 5.96
N ILE A 502 -8.49 24.07 7.21
CA ILE A 502 -8.83 25.07 8.21
C ILE A 502 -8.44 26.48 7.74
N GLN A 503 -7.25 26.65 7.16
CA GLN A 503 -6.78 27.94 6.66
C GLN A 503 -7.64 28.45 5.48
N VAL A 504 -7.97 27.59 4.50
CA VAL A 504 -8.87 27.93 3.38
C VAL A 504 -10.25 28.28 3.91
N ASP A 505 -10.80 27.46 4.80
CA ASP A 505 -12.16 27.62 5.32
C ASP A 505 -12.31 28.93 6.12
N LEU A 506 -11.27 29.35 6.85
CA LEU A 506 -11.25 30.64 7.56
C LEU A 506 -11.19 31.84 6.60
N LEU A 507 -10.51 31.73 5.45
CA LEU A 507 -10.37 32.82 4.47
C LEU A 507 -11.54 32.87 3.47
N GLU A 508 -12.01 31.71 3.04
CA GLU A 508 -13.04 31.47 2.03
C GLU A 508 -14.37 30.99 2.63
N PHE A 509 -14.64 31.29 3.90
CA PHE A 509 -15.86 30.93 4.64
C PHE A 509 -17.17 31.21 3.88
N GLN A 510 -17.16 32.18 2.96
CA GLN A 510 -18.29 32.53 2.10
C GLN A 510 -18.75 31.35 1.23
N LYS A 511 -17.81 30.52 0.75
CA LYS A 511 -18.09 29.32 -0.06
C LYS A 511 -18.76 28.21 0.75
N LEU A 512 -18.56 28.20 2.07
CA LEU A 512 -19.13 27.21 2.99
C LEU A 512 -20.50 27.63 3.53
N LEU A 513 -20.59 28.86 4.04
CA LEU A 513 -21.79 29.35 4.73
C LEU A 513 -22.87 29.87 3.77
N CYS A 514 -22.51 30.22 2.54
CA CYS A 514 -23.43 30.71 1.50
C CYS A 514 -24.41 31.80 2.00
N CYS A 515 -23.96 32.64 2.93
CA CYS A 515 -24.82 33.57 3.64
C CYS A 515 -25.06 34.85 2.83
N ARG A 516 -26.27 35.40 2.89
CA ARG A 516 -26.65 36.62 2.14
C ARG A 516 -25.88 37.88 2.55
N CYS A 517 -25.26 37.88 3.74
CA CYS A 517 -24.57 39.04 4.30
C CYS A 517 -23.09 39.14 3.90
N CYS A 518 -22.47 38.06 3.42
CA CYS A 518 -21.03 38.03 3.09
C CYS A 518 -20.77 37.60 1.64
N THR A 519 -21.69 37.85 0.71
CA THR A 519 -21.61 37.42 -0.70
C THR A 519 -20.66 38.24 -1.58
N SER A 520 -20.08 39.33 -1.09
CA SER A 520 -19.15 40.13 -1.89
C SER A 520 -17.76 39.49 -1.94
N SER A 521 -17.33 39.12 -3.15
CA SER A 521 -16.00 38.60 -3.50
C SER A 521 -14.85 39.60 -3.28
N SER A 522 -15.12 40.78 -2.74
CA SER A 522 -14.07 41.70 -2.31
C SER A 522 -13.38 41.14 -1.06
N ASN A 523 -12.05 41.15 -1.03
CA ASN A 523 -11.24 40.87 0.17
C ASN A 523 -11.52 41.80 1.37
N ALA A 524 -12.50 42.71 1.26
CA ALA A 524 -12.92 43.59 2.33
C ALA A 524 -13.46 42.83 3.54
N LEU A 525 -12.98 43.21 4.73
CA LEU A 525 -13.46 42.69 6.00
C LEU A 525 -14.83 43.31 6.31
N LEU A 526 -15.83 42.44 6.53
CA LEU A 526 -17.19 42.87 6.87
C LEU A 526 -17.48 42.60 8.35
N PRO A 527 -18.20 43.48 9.06
CA PRO A 527 -18.59 43.24 10.46
C PRO A 527 -19.52 42.03 10.65
N SER A 528 -20.16 41.56 9.57
CA SER A 528 -21.02 40.38 9.56
C SER A 528 -20.26 39.05 9.46
N MET A 529 -18.93 39.09 9.31
CA MET A 529 -18.09 37.90 9.29
C MET A 529 -17.96 37.27 10.68
N HIS A 530 -17.63 35.98 10.73
CA HIS A 530 -17.30 35.33 12.00
C HIS A 530 -16.00 35.91 12.58
N ASP A 531 -15.97 36.16 13.89
CA ASP A 531 -14.85 36.84 14.57
C ASP A 531 -13.51 36.18 14.28
N THR A 532 -13.46 34.85 14.28
CA THR A 532 -12.28 34.02 14.01
C THR A 532 -11.76 34.21 12.58
N SER A 533 -12.65 34.36 11.58
CA SER A 533 -12.28 34.65 10.20
C SER A 533 -11.78 36.09 10.04
N ILE A 534 -12.37 37.06 10.74
CA ILE A 534 -11.87 38.45 10.76
C ILE A 534 -10.45 38.46 11.34
N MET A 535 -10.28 37.83 12.50
CA MET A 535 -9.00 37.77 13.21
C MET A 535 -7.92 37.06 12.38
N TYR A 536 -8.26 35.93 11.75
CA TYR A 536 -7.29 35.20 10.93
C TYR A 536 -6.89 35.98 9.67
N LYS A 537 -7.81 36.71 9.03
CA LYS A 537 -7.48 37.59 7.90
C LYS A 537 -6.58 38.75 8.33
N LEU A 538 -6.90 39.43 9.44
CA LEU A 538 -6.03 40.47 10.00
C LEU A 538 -4.64 39.93 10.31
N ALA A 539 -4.55 38.72 10.87
CA ALA A 539 -3.27 38.08 11.17
C ALA A 539 -2.40 37.87 9.91
N GLN A 540 -2.99 37.75 8.71
CA GLN A 540 -2.21 37.62 7.46
C GLN A 540 -1.41 38.88 7.13
N GLU A 541 -1.87 40.05 7.57
CA GLU A 541 -1.20 41.35 7.33
C GLU A 541 0.04 41.53 8.21
N HIS A 542 0.16 40.75 9.28
CA HIS A 542 1.31 40.74 10.17
C HIS A 542 2.36 39.71 9.74
N GLY A 543 3.63 39.97 10.04
CA GLY A 543 4.70 38.97 9.95
C GLY A 543 4.63 37.94 11.08
N ASP A 544 5.76 37.35 11.45
CA ASP A 544 5.82 36.25 12.44
C ASP A 544 5.25 36.60 13.82
N LEU A 545 5.33 37.88 14.21
CA LEU A 545 4.87 38.38 15.49
C LEU A 545 3.75 39.38 15.29
N ILE A 546 2.68 39.20 16.06
CA ILE A 546 1.49 40.05 16.08
C ILE A 546 1.44 40.78 17.41
N ASN A 547 1.49 42.11 17.37
CA ASN A 547 1.23 42.93 18.55
C ASN A 547 -0.25 42.81 18.93
N LEU A 548 -0.53 42.33 20.14
CA LEU A 548 -1.90 42.09 20.61
C LEU A 548 -2.73 43.37 20.68
N HIS A 549 -2.11 44.50 21.02
CA HIS A 549 -2.82 45.78 21.11
C HIS A 549 -3.29 46.25 19.73
N ASP A 550 -2.37 46.29 18.76
CA ASP A 550 -2.66 46.74 17.40
C ASP A 550 -3.68 45.82 16.72
N TRP A 551 -3.57 44.52 16.98
CA TRP A 551 -4.51 43.53 16.46
C TRP A 551 -5.91 43.68 17.08
N TYR A 552 -6.00 43.95 18.38
CA TYR A 552 -7.28 44.27 19.05
C TYR A 552 -7.91 45.54 18.49
N GLN A 553 -7.14 46.62 18.29
CA GLN A 553 -7.67 47.87 17.74
C GLN A 553 -8.19 47.67 16.31
N SER A 554 -7.47 46.91 15.49
CA SER A 554 -7.88 46.56 14.12
C SER A 554 -9.18 45.76 14.10
N PHE A 555 -9.31 44.76 14.98
CA PHE A 555 -10.55 43.99 15.15
C PHE A 555 -11.72 44.86 15.62
N LYS A 556 -11.49 45.70 16.64
CA LYS A 556 -12.49 46.62 17.20
C LYS A 556 -13.00 47.58 16.13
N SER A 557 -12.13 48.13 15.28
CA SER A 557 -12.50 49.01 14.17
C SER A 557 -13.48 48.34 13.20
N ILE A 558 -13.24 47.08 12.84
CA ILE A 558 -14.09 46.34 11.89
C ILE A 558 -15.45 46.01 12.49
N VAL A 559 -15.50 45.53 13.73
CA VAL A 559 -16.75 45.12 14.38
C VAL A 559 -17.66 46.32 14.68
N LEU A 560 -17.08 47.49 14.99
CA LEU A 560 -17.83 48.72 15.30
C LEU A 560 -18.30 49.51 14.09
N CYS A 561 -17.98 49.11 12.86
CA CYS A 561 -18.31 49.87 11.65
C CYS A 561 -19.51 49.26 10.90
N PRO A 562 -20.78 49.44 11.35
CA PRO A 562 -21.93 48.99 10.58
C PRO A 562 -22.03 49.82 9.30
N ASN A 563 -22.27 49.17 8.16
CA ASN A 563 -22.44 49.77 6.83
C ASN A 563 -23.31 51.04 6.81
N SER A 564 -22.71 52.20 7.03
CA SER A 564 -23.31 53.51 6.84
C SER A 564 -23.24 53.86 5.35
N LYS A 565 -24.19 53.32 4.57
CA LYS A 565 -24.55 53.78 3.21
C LYS A 565 -25.80 53.06 2.66
N ARG A 566 -26.90 53.03 3.43
CA ARG A 566 -28.25 52.83 2.87
C ARG A 566 -29.14 53.97 3.36
N LYS A 567 -29.44 54.93 2.46
CA LYS A 567 -30.42 56.00 2.68
C LYS A 567 -31.78 55.36 3.01
N PRO A 568 -32.41 55.64 4.17
CA PRO A 568 -33.81 55.30 4.37
C PRO A 568 -34.66 56.27 3.54
N ARG A 569 -35.55 55.73 2.70
CA ARG A 569 -36.60 56.52 2.04
C ARG A 569 -37.49 57.13 3.13
N GLN A 570 -37.69 58.45 3.06
CA GLN A 570 -38.56 59.20 3.94
C GLN A 570 -40.03 58.78 3.72
N SER A 571 -40.74 58.55 4.82
CA SER A 571 -42.20 58.73 4.88
C SER A 571 -42.56 59.35 6.24
N PRO A 572 -43.57 60.25 6.31
CA PRO A 572 -43.72 61.16 7.44
C PRO A 572 -44.42 60.51 8.65
N LEU A 573 -44.03 60.96 9.84
CA LEU A 573 -44.63 60.64 11.16
C LEU A 573 -46.13 61.01 11.25
N PRO A 574 -46.83 60.51 12.31
CA PRO A 574 -47.00 61.41 13.44
C PRO A 574 -46.82 60.78 14.84
N LYS A 575 -46.04 61.53 15.65
CA LYS A 575 -46.24 61.93 17.06
C LYS A 575 -46.16 60.89 18.21
N LYS A 576 -45.11 61.14 19.02
CA LYS A 576 -44.99 61.06 20.49
C LYS A 576 -45.05 59.68 21.16
N ARG A 577 -43.86 59.17 21.49
CA ARG A 577 -43.48 58.80 22.88
C ARG A 577 -41.98 58.95 23.06
N LYS A 578 -41.60 59.79 24.02
CA LYS A 578 -40.22 60.03 24.47
C LYS A 578 -39.77 58.80 25.26
N GLY A 579 -39.22 57.81 24.55
CA GLY A 579 -38.48 56.71 25.13
C GLY A 579 -37.05 56.83 24.66
N ILE A 580 -36.12 57.02 25.59
CA ILE A 580 -34.69 56.90 25.35
C ILE A 580 -34.46 55.45 24.91
N LYS A 581 -34.35 55.23 23.60
CA LYS A 581 -33.74 54.02 23.05
C LYS A 581 -32.28 54.36 22.84
N GLU A 582 -31.47 54.18 23.87
CA GLU A 582 -30.06 53.88 23.67
C GLU A 582 -30.04 52.62 22.79
N ALA A 583 -29.62 52.78 21.53
CA ALA A 583 -29.13 51.64 20.79
C ALA A 583 -27.97 51.08 21.62
N GLU A 584 -28.08 49.85 22.13
CA GLU A 584 -27.04 49.17 22.88
C GLU A 584 -25.73 49.25 22.07
N SER A 585 -24.89 50.24 22.38
CA SER A 585 -23.51 50.25 21.92
C SER A 585 -22.88 49.03 22.58
N GLN A 586 -22.46 48.04 21.79
CA GLN A 586 -21.75 46.88 22.32
C GLN A 586 -20.68 47.35 23.30
N SER A 587 -20.75 46.91 24.55
CA SER A 587 -19.81 47.36 25.58
C SER A 587 -18.39 46.98 25.18
N GLU A 588 -17.40 47.81 25.53
CA GLU A 588 -15.99 47.50 25.23
C GLU A 588 -15.57 46.13 25.76
N ALA A 589 -16.09 45.75 26.94
CA ALA A 589 -15.90 44.44 27.53
C ALA A 589 -16.45 43.30 26.65
N SER A 590 -17.58 43.50 25.96
CA SER A 590 -18.14 42.53 25.03
C SER A 590 -17.24 42.32 23.81
N ILE A 591 -16.70 43.40 23.24
CA ILE A 591 -15.78 43.34 22.09
C ILE A 591 -14.46 42.68 22.50
N GLN A 592 -13.95 43.00 23.69
CA GLN A 592 -12.75 42.37 24.24
C GLN A 592 -12.97 40.87 24.49
N ALA A 593 -14.13 40.46 25.01
CA ALA A 593 -14.45 39.04 25.17
C ALA A 593 -14.51 38.29 23.83
N ARG A 594 -15.11 38.91 22.80
CA ARG A 594 -15.14 38.38 21.42
C ARG A 594 -13.73 38.22 20.84
N PHE A 595 -12.88 39.23 21.02
CA PHE A 595 -11.47 39.16 20.64
C PHE A 595 -10.76 37.99 21.34
N CYS A 596 -10.82 37.92 22.68
CA CYS A 596 -10.17 36.85 23.44
C CYS A 596 -10.64 35.45 23.01
N ARG A 597 -11.95 35.29 22.75
CA ARG A 597 -12.52 34.05 22.23
C ARG A 597 -11.92 33.69 20.86
N ALA A 598 -11.94 34.61 19.90
CA ALA A 598 -11.41 34.36 18.56
C ALA A 598 -9.91 34.04 18.57
N VAL A 599 -9.12 34.73 19.41
CA VAL A 599 -7.70 34.42 19.62
C VAL A 599 -7.52 33.01 20.18
N THR A 600 -8.33 32.63 21.16
CA THR A 600 -8.29 31.29 21.77
C THR A 600 -8.65 30.20 20.76
N GLU A 601 -9.66 30.43 19.90
CA GLU A 601 -10.01 29.50 18.82
C GLU A 601 -8.86 29.33 17.82
N LEU A 602 -8.15 30.40 17.47
CA LEU A 602 -6.95 30.32 16.61
C LEU A 602 -5.76 29.63 17.30
N GLN A 603 -5.67 29.71 18.62
CA GLN A 603 -4.67 28.95 19.39
C GLN A 603 -5.02 27.46 19.43
N ILE A 604 -6.28 27.10 19.67
CA ILE A 604 -6.75 25.70 19.70
C ILE A 604 -6.51 25.03 18.35
N THR A 605 -6.74 25.74 17.25
CA THR A 605 -6.47 25.26 15.89
C THR A 605 -4.97 25.17 15.55
N GLY A 606 -4.08 25.63 16.43
CA GLY A 606 -2.63 25.57 16.24
C GLY A 606 -2.07 26.57 15.24
N LEU A 607 -2.88 27.53 14.77
CA LEU A 607 -2.43 28.56 13.82
C LEU A 607 -1.61 29.66 14.49
N LEU A 608 -1.83 29.84 15.80
CA LEU A 608 -1.18 30.85 16.63
C LEU A 608 -0.66 30.24 17.93
N ARG A 609 0.45 30.81 18.41
CA ARG A 609 1.00 30.55 19.74
C ARG A 609 0.83 31.80 20.59
N MET A 610 0.26 31.61 21.78
CA MET A 610 0.04 32.68 22.73
C MET A 610 1.35 33.25 23.30
N PRO A 611 1.31 34.48 23.84
CA PRO A 611 2.47 35.14 24.42
C PRO A 611 3.21 34.27 25.42
N SER A 612 4.54 34.34 25.36
CA SER A 612 5.40 33.70 26.35
C SER A 612 5.73 34.67 27.48
N LYS A 613 6.21 34.16 28.62
CA LYS A 613 6.71 35.01 29.72
C LYS A 613 7.80 36.01 29.28
N ARG A 614 8.50 35.75 28.17
CA ARG A 614 9.56 36.62 27.64
C ARG A 614 9.03 37.76 26.75
N ARG A 615 7.83 37.61 26.17
CA ARG A 615 7.18 38.60 25.29
C ARG A 615 5.67 38.55 25.52
N PRO A 616 5.16 39.23 26.55
CA PRO A 616 3.74 39.17 26.93
C PRO A 616 2.81 39.89 25.94
N ASP A 617 3.34 40.84 25.17
CA ASP A 617 2.54 41.71 24.29
C ASP A 617 2.37 41.16 22.87
N PHE A 618 3.05 40.06 22.53
CA PHE A 618 3.10 39.52 21.18
C PHE A 618 2.57 38.09 21.12
N ALA A 619 1.64 37.85 20.20
CA ALA A 619 1.32 36.51 19.73
C ALA A 619 2.26 36.13 18.57
N GLN A 620 2.54 34.83 18.41
CA GLN A 620 3.38 34.33 17.32
C GLN A 620 2.55 33.53 16.33
N ARG A 621 2.68 33.84 15.05
CA ARG A 621 2.15 33.01 13.96
C ARG A 621 2.97 31.75 13.81
N VAL A 622 2.28 30.61 13.77
CA VAL A 622 2.91 29.28 13.62
C VAL A 622 2.62 28.71 12.23
N ALA A 623 1.49 29.08 11.62
CA ALA A 623 1.12 28.69 10.28
C ALA A 623 1.27 29.85 9.29
N PHE A 624 2.06 29.62 8.24
CA PHE A 624 2.29 30.54 7.13
C PHE A 624 1.83 29.92 5.82
N GLY A 625 1.37 30.80 4.91
CA GLY A 625 1.02 30.44 3.54
C GLY A 625 -0.28 29.65 3.38
N LEU A 626 -0.78 29.70 2.14
CA LEU A 626 -1.75 28.81 1.51
C LEU A 626 -1.22 28.38 0.14
#